data_AF-A0A286TES3-F1
#
_entry.id   AF-A0A286TES3-F1
#
_cell.length_a   1.000
_cell.length_b   1.000
_cell.length_c   1.000
_cell.angle_alpha   90.00
_cell.angle_beta   90.00
_cell.angle_gamma   90.00
#
_symmetry.space_group_name_H-M   'P 1'
#
loop_
_entity.id
_entity.type
_entity.pdbx_description
1 polymer ?
#
loop_
_entity_poly.entity_id
_entity_poly.type
_entity_poly.pdbx_seq_one_letter_code
_entity_poly.pdbx_strand_id
1 'polypeptide(L)'
;MAGIPTTTMRIDPKLKEQANEVFDDLGLNMSTAVNMFLKAVVREQGMPFNLHTGTDKDPQPAKSDEKCDNYCTKASITDSIPHDGQLARA
;
A
#
# COMPACT_ATOMS: atom_id res chain seq x y z
N MET A 1 6.56 -31.87 5.42
CA MET A 1 7.36 -30.66 5.66
C MET A 1 7.42 -29.90 4.35
N ALA A 2 6.81 -28.72 4.25
CA ALA A 2 7.02 -27.87 3.07
C ALA A 2 8.48 -27.40 3.13
N GLY A 3 9.28 -27.73 2.11
CA GLY A 3 10.66 -27.25 2.03
C GLY A 3 10.68 -25.73 1.95
N ILE A 4 11.63 -25.09 2.63
CA ILE A 4 11.89 -23.66 2.45
C ILE A 4 12.30 -23.42 0.99
N PRO A 5 11.52 -22.66 0.20
CA PRO A 5 11.83 -22.44 -1.20
C PRO A 5 13.10 -21.58 -1.32
N THR A 6 14.02 -21.97 -2.21
CA THR A 6 15.19 -21.16 -2.54
C THR A 6 14.79 -20.05 -3.51
N THR A 7 15.11 -18.80 -3.18
CA THR A 7 14.92 -17.65 -4.06
C THR A 7 16.27 -17.12 -4.52
N THR A 8 16.48 -17.02 -5.83
CA THR A 8 17.71 -16.46 -6.42
C THR A 8 17.43 -15.09 -6.99
N MET A 9 18.24 -14.09 -6.61
CA MET A 9 18.13 -12.71 -7.08
C MET A 9 19.47 -12.26 -7.64
N ARG A 10 19.45 -11.50 -8.74
CA ARG A 10 20.65 -10.87 -9.31
C ARG A 10 20.83 -9.52 -8.64
N ILE A 11 22.00 -9.29 -8.07
CA ILE A 11 22.35 -8.07 -7.34
C ILE A 11 23.72 -7.63 -7.85
N ASP A 12 23.89 -6.33 -8.05
CA ASP A 12 25.19 -5.76 -8.36
C ASP A 12 26.20 -6.13 -7.24
N PRO A 13 27.41 -6.59 -7.58
CA PRO A 13 28.37 -7.06 -6.59
C PRO A 13 28.76 -5.96 -5.59
N LYS A 14 28.94 -4.72 -6.07
CA LYS A 14 29.31 -3.60 -5.21
C LYS A 14 28.15 -3.25 -4.26
N LEU A 15 26.92 -3.23 -4.77
CA LEU A 15 25.73 -3.02 -3.93
C LEU A 15 25.61 -4.09 -2.84
N LYS A 16 25.88 -5.35 -3.18
CA LYS A 16 25.85 -6.47 -2.22
C LYS A 16 26.90 -6.28 -1.11
N GLU A 17 28.12 -5.88 -1.47
CA GLU A 17 29.19 -5.61 -0.50
C GLU A 17 28.79 -4.48 0.45
N GLN A 18 28.33 -3.34 -0.09
CA GLN A 18 27.87 -2.21 0.71
C GLN A 18 26.70 -2.58 1.64
N ALA A 19 25.73 -3.34 1.15
CA ALA A 19 24.61 -3.79 1.96
C ALA A 19 25.06 -4.74 3.08
N ASN A 20 26.01 -5.64 2.80
CA ASN A 20 26.55 -6.55 3.80
C ASN A 20 27.30 -5.80 4.92
N GLU A 21 28.09 -4.77 4.60
CA GLU A 21 28.76 -3.96 5.63
C GLU A 21 27.75 -3.30 6.59
N VAL A 22 26.65 -2.76 6.04
CA VAL A 22 25.58 -2.16 6.85
C VAL A 22 24.86 -3.22 7.69
N PHE A 23 24.59 -4.40 7.11
CA PHE A 23 23.91 -5.46 7.84
C PHE A 23 24.79 -6.08 8.94
N ASP A 24 26.11 -6.17 8.73
CA ASP A 24 27.05 -6.70 9.72
C ASP A 24 27.14 -5.79 10.96
N ASP A 25 27.17 -4.47 10.76
CA ASP A 25 27.10 -3.48 11.85
C ASP A 25 25.81 -3.63 12.69
N LEU A 26 24.71 -4.04 12.03
CA LEU A 26 23.43 -4.33 12.68
C LEU A 26 23.33 -5.76 13.24
N GLY A 27 24.35 -6.61 13.05
CA GLY A 27 24.33 -8.02 13.44
C GLY A 27 23.34 -8.88 12.65
N LEU A 28 23.06 -8.51 11.39
CA LEU A 28 22.12 -9.17 10.50
C LEU A 28 22.83 -9.83 9.32
N ASN A 29 22.31 -10.97 8.88
CA ASN A 29 22.70 -11.59 7.61
C ASN A 29 21.72 -11.17 6.50
N MET A 30 22.18 -11.17 5.25
CA MET A 30 21.40 -10.84 4.05
C MET A 30 20.03 -11.56 4.02
N SER A 31 20.00 -12.86 4.31
CA SER A 31 18.76 -13.64 4.33
C SER A 31 17.78 -13.15 5.40
N THR A 32 18.27 -12.74 6.56
CA THR A 32 17.45 -12.17 7.63
C THR A 32 16.88 -10.83 7.22
N ALA A 33 17.72 -9.95 6.67
CA ALA A 33 17.30 -8.63 6.18
C ALA A 33 16.23 -8.74 5.08
N VAL A 34 16.44 -9.62 4.09
CA VAL A 34 15.45 -9.86 3.01
C VAL A 34 14.14 -10.40 3.57
N ASN A 35 14.19 -11.35 4.52
CA ASN A 35 12.98 -11.86 5.16
C ASN A 35 12.24 -10.79 5.98
N MET A 36 12.97 -9.90 6.67
CA MET A 36 12.37 -8.76 7.37
C MET A 36 11.68 -7.81 6.40
N PHE A 37 12.33 -7.49 5.27
CA PHE A 37 11.74 -6.67 4.22
C PHE A 37 10.43 -7.27 3.68
N LEU A 38 10.43 -8.56 3.34
CA LEU A 38 9.23 -9.24 2.84
C LEU A 38 8.09 -9.23 3.87
N LYS A 39 8.40 -9.41 5.17
CA LYS A 39 7.40 -9.29 6.24
C LYS A 39 6.83 -7.89 6.35
N ALA A 40 7.65 -6.85 6.17
CA ALA A 40 7.19 -5.47 6.19
C ALA A 40 6.23 -5.19 5.02
N VAL A 41 6.57 -5.64 3.81
CA VAL A 41 5.69 -5.56 2.63
C VAL A 41 4.32 -6.19 2.90
N VAL A 42 4.30 -7.39 3.49
CA VAL A 42 3.04 -8.08 3.81
C VAL A 42 2.25 -7.33 4.90
N ARG A 43 2.92 -6.81 5.93
CA ARG A 43 2.29 -6.10 7.04
C ARG A 43 1.65 -4.79 6.58
N GLU A 44 2.31 -4.06 5.69
CA GLU A 44 1.87 -2.75 5.21
C GLU A 44 0.98 -2.83 3.96
N GLN A 45 0.82 -4.03 3.37
CA GLN A 45 0.11 -4.24 2.11
C GLN A 45 0.61 -3.28 1.01
N GLY A 46 1.91 -3.01 1.00
CA GLY A 46 2.52 -1.98 0.19
C GLY A 46 4.04 -1.97 0.29
N MET A 47 4.67 -0.93 -0.22
CA MET A 47 6.13 -0.78 -0.14
C MET A 47 6.51 -0.19 1.23
N PRO A 48 7.41 -0.84 2.01
CA PRO A 48 7.74 -0.43 3.38
C PRO A 48 8.74 0.74 3.43
N PHE A 49 8.97 1.41 2.31
CA PHE A 49 9.78 2.61 2.22
C PHE A 49 9.09 3.61 1.30
N ASN A 50 9.30 4.89 1.60
CA ASN A 50 8.71 5.96 0.81
C ASN A 50 9.51 6.16 -0.49
N LEU A 51 8.87 5.85 -1.62
CA LEU A 51 9.44 5.97 -2.95
C LEU A 51 9.51 7.44 -3.37
N HIS A 52 10.73 7.94 -3.58
CA HIS A 52 10.95 9.27 -4.14
C HIS A 52 11.84 9.15 -5.38
N THR A 53 11.41 9.71 -6.50
CA THR A 53 12.31 10.00 -7.62
C THR A 53 13.05 11.28 -7.23
N GLY A 54 14.36 11.20 -7.00
CA GLY A 54 15.17 12.32 -6.49
C GLY A 54 15.34 13.52 -7.45
N THR A 55 14.30 13.88 -8.20
CA THR A 55 14.29 14.98 -9.17
C THR A 55 13.68 16.26 -8.64
N ASP A 56 13.12 16.32 -7.43
CA ASP A 56 12.43 17.52 -6.97
C ASP A 56 12.76 17.84 -5.51
N LYS A 57 13.19 19.09 -5.32
CA LYS A 57 13.43 19.69 -4.01
C LYS A 57 12.08 19.90 -3.30
N ASP A 58 12.09 19.72 -1.98
CA ASP A 58 11.01 20.03 -1.02
C ASP A 58 9.96 18.90 -0.76
N PRO A 59 9.53 18.68 0.50
CA PRO A 59 8.74 17.51 0.89
C PRO A 59 7.26 17.71 0.58
N GLN A 60 6.70 16.89 -0.29
CA GLN A 60 5.25 16.80 -0.46
C GLN A 60 4.70 15.64 0.37
N PRO A 61 3.79 15.89 1.34
CA PRO A 61 3.11 14.83 2.05
C PRO A 61 2.24 14.04 1.06
N ALA A 62 2.31 12.72 1.16
CA ALA A 62 1.52 11.78 0.39
C ALA A 62 0.03 12.16 0.42
N LYS A 63 -0.50 12.64 -0.70
CA LYS A 63 -1.93 12.69 -0.93
C LYS A 63 -2.35 11.28 -1.34
N SER A 64 -3.08 10.59 -0.48
CA SER A 64 -3.87 9.43 -0.89
C SER A 64 -4.97 9.94 -1.81
N ASP A 65 -4.93 9.52 -3.08
CA ASP A 65 -5.85 9.92 -4.13
C ASP A 65 -7.32 9.68 -3.73
N GLU A 66 -8.02 10.77 -3.47
CA GLU A 66 -9.46 10.84 -3.60
C GLU A 66 -9.80 10.87 -5.09
N LYS A 67 -10.38 9.78 -5.60
CA LYS A 67 -11.13 9.82 -6.86
C LYS A 67 -12.40 8.99 -6.74
N CYS A 68 -13.50 9.68 -6.42
CA CYS A 68 -14.84 9.21 -6.71
C CYS A 68 -15.14 9.50 -8.19
N ASP A 69 -15.33 8.47 -9.00
CA ASP A 69 -16.08 8.59 -10.27
C ASP A 69 -17.45 7.95 -10.10
N ASN A 70 -18.34 8.79 -9.61
CA ASN A 70 -19.77 8.79 -9.82
C ASN A 70 -20.18 8.53 -11.29
N TYR A 71 -20.59 7.31 -11.65
CA TYR A 71 -21.67 7.11 -12.64
C TYR A 71 -22.20 5.66 -12.60
N CYS A 72 -23.51 5.51 -12.80
CA CYS A 72 -24.29 4.26 -12.85
C CYS A 72 -24.73 3.71 -11.48
N THR A 73 -25.84 4.15 -10.87
CA THR A 73 -27.18 3.68 -11.27
C THR A 73 -28.27 4.68 -10.83
N LYS A 74 -28.38 5.83 -11.50
CA LYS A 74 -29.64 6.60 -11.52
C LYS A 74 -30.24 6.52 -12.92
N ALA A 75 -30.89 5.39 -13.19
CA ALA A 75 -31.89 5.29 -14.23
C ALA A 75 -33.16 4.70 -13.60
N SER A 76 -34.14 5.58 -13.40
CA SER A 76 -35.57 5.32 -13.58
C SER A 76 -36.17 4.07 -12.92
N ILE A 77 -36.65 4.21 -11.68
CA ILE A 77 -37.99 3.71 -11.34
C ILE A 77 -38.75 4.91 -10.78
N THR A 78 -39.64 5.39 -11.61
CA THR A 78 -40.63 6.43 -11.35
C THR A 78 -41.64 5.97 -10.31
N ASP A 79 -42.04 6.93 -9.46
CA ASP A 79 -43.42 7.19 -9.03
C ASP A 79 -44.19 6.09 -8.28
N SER A 80 -44.29 6.23 -6.95
CA SER A 80 -45.26 5.64 -6.01
C SER A 80 -44.69 5.78 -4.58
N ILE A 81 -45.20 6.48 -3.57
CA ILE A 81 -46.48 7.13 -3.23
C ILE A 81 -46.16 8.20 -2.14
N PRO A 82 -46.88 9.34 -2.10
CA PRO A 82 -46.58 10.52 -1.30
C PRO A 82 -46.72 10.39 0.23
N HIS A 83 -45.91 11.21 0.89
CA HIS A 83 -45.98 11.61 2.30
C HIS A 83 -47.10 12.65 2.44
N ASP A 84 -48.23 12.33 3.07
CA ASP A 84 -49.15 13.36 3.57
C ASP A 84 -49.53 13.06 5.02
N GLY A 85 -48.85 13.74 5.92
CA GLY A 85 -49.32 13.94 7.27
C GLY A 85 -50.27 15.14 7.28
N GLN A 86 -51.58 14.88 7.29
CA GLN A 86 -52.57 15.88 7.66
C GLN A 86 -53.08 15.62 9.09
N LEU A 87 -52.56 16.47 9.98
CA LEU A 87 -53.27 17.26 10.98
C LEU A 87 -54.71 16.84 11.36
N ALA A 88 -54.89 16.59 12.66
CA ALA A 88 -56.06 16.82 13.51
C ALA A 88 -57.39 17.30 12.87
N ARG A 89 -58.52 16.70 13.31
CA ARG A 89 -59.52 17.34 14.21
C ARG A 89 -60.82 16.54 14.33
N ALA A 90 -61.38 16.62 15.55
CA ALA A 90 -62.77 16.43 16.01
C ALA A 90 -63.34 15.01 16.05
#